data_AF-A0A6L5F1G4-F1
#
_entry.id   AF-A0A6L5F1G4-F1
#
_cell.length_a   1.000
_cell.length_b   1.000
_cell.length_c   1.000
_cell.angle_alpha   90.00
_cell.angle_beta   90.00
_cell.angle_gamma   90.00
#
_symmetry.space_group_name_H-M   'P 1'
#
loop_
_entity.id
_entity.type
_entity.pdbx_description
1 polymer ?
#
loop_
_entity_poly.entity_id
_entity_poly.type
_entity_poly.pdbx_seq_one_letter_code
_entity_poly.pdbx_strand_id
1 'polypeptide(L)'
;GHELHRGRASADHPDALALRLPTQAAEVLKAHKARQAAERLKTGELWEEHNLVFCTSVGTPLDAANVRRGFRQVVTAAKVEGAWTPRELRHSFVSLLSANGTSVEAIADLLGHAGTRVTEAVYRHELRPVLTEGAEVIDTIFGKRSAS
;
A
#
# COMPACT_ATOMS: atom_id res chain seq x y z
N GLY A 1 17.08 16.77 -13.22
CA GLY A 1 17.46 15.36 -13.40
C GLY A 1 17.42 14.70 -12.05
N HIS A 2 16.48 13.77 -11.83
CA HIS A 2 16.36 13.07 -10.54
C HIS A 2 17.12 11.76 -10.62
N GLU A 3 18.31 11.75 -10.03
CA GLU A 3 19.12 10.56 -9.78
C GLU A 3 18.37 9.62 -8.84
N LEU A 4 18.12 8.41 -9.30
CA LEU A 4 17.59 7.32 -8.50
C LEU A 4 18.74 6.76 -7.65
N HIS A 5 18.80 7.15 -6.38
CA HIS A 5 19.62 6.46 -5.39
C HIS A 5 19.06 5.05 -5.17
N ARG A 6 19.60 4.07 -5.89
CA ARG A 6 19.42 2.64 -5.55
C ARG A 6 20.20 2.35 -4.28
N GLY A 7 19.53 2.45 -3.14
CA GLY A 7 19.98 1.79 -1.92
C GLY A 7 20.10 0.29 -2.18
N ARG A 8 21.27 -0.27 -1.87
CA ARG A 8 21.59 -1.70 -1.96
C ARG A 8 20.54 -2.50 -1.17
N ALA A 9 19.73 -3.31 -1.86
CA ALA A 9 18.88 -4.28 -1.19
C ALA A 9 19.80 -5.28 -0.46
N SER A 10 19.62 -5.43 0.86
CA SER A 10 20.26 -6.50 1.62
C SER A 10 19.67 -7.83 1.17
N ALA A 11 20.54 -8.73 0.70
CA ALA A 11 20.19 -9.93 -0.05
C ALA A 11 19.72 -11.11 0.82
N ASP A 12 18.84 -10.91 1.79
CA ASP A 12 18.46 -11.96 2.76
C ASP A 12 16.98 -12.37 2.76
N HIS A 13 16.11 -11.82 1.91
CA HIS A 13 14.72 -12.26 1.80
C HIS A 13 14.31 -12.42 0.33
N PRO A 14 14.08 -13.66 -0.17
CA PRO A 14 13.79 -13.92 -1.58
C PRO A 14 12.46 -13.31 -2.07
N ASP A 15 11.58 -12.90 -1.14
CA ASP A 15 10.27 -12.29 -1.42
C ASP A 15 10.26 -10.76 -1.23
N ALA A 16 11.42 -10.11 -1.12
CA ALA A 16 11.51 -8.68 -0.85
C ALA A 16 11.12 -7.84 -2.08
N LEU A 17 9.96 -7.17 -2.01
CA LEU A 17 9.53 -6.17 -2.98
C LEU A 17 10.08 -4.78 -2.62
N ALA A 18 10.84 -4.18 -3.54
CA ALA A 18 11.22 -2.77 -3.44
C ALA A 18 10.16 -1.87 -4.07
N LEU A 19 9.47 -1.07 -3.25
CA LEU A 19 8.44 -0.15 -3.70
C LEU A 19 8.84 1.31 -3.47
N ARG A 20 8.57 2.17 -4.46
CA ARG A 20 8.65 3.62 -4.27
C ARG A 20 7.48 4.09 -3.41
N LEU A 21 7.79 4.69 -2.27
CA LEU A 21 6.78 5.26 -1.39
C LEU A 21 6.21 6.57 -1.96
N PRO A 22 4.89 6.79 -1.90
CA PRO A 22 4.30 8.10 -2.11
C PRO A 22 4.89 9.14 -1.14
N THR A 23 5.06 10.38 -1.59
CA THR A 23 5.63 11.46 -0.78
C THR A 23 4.89 11.61 0.56
N GLN A 24 3.56 11.56 0.55
CA GLN A 24 2.75 11.66 1.76
C GLN A 24 3.08 10.55 2.78
N ALA A 25 3.27 9.31 2.32
CA ALA A 25 3.65 8.20 3.19
C ALA A 25 5.06 8.40 3.76
N ALA A 26 6.00 8.87 2.94
CA ALA A 26 7.36 9.16 3.39
C ALA A 26 7.39 10.25 4.49
N GLU A 27 6.60 11.31 4.35
CA GLU A 27 6.52 12.37 5.36
C GLU A 27 5.91 11.86 6.68
N VAL A 28 4.85 11.04 6.62
CA VAL A 28 4.26 10.43 7.83
C VAL A 28 5.26 9.51 8.53
N LEU A 29 6.05 8.73 7.79
CA LEU A 29 7.08 7.86 8.37
C LEU A 29 8.23 8.66 9.00
N LYS A 30 8.65 9.78 8.40
CA LYS A 30 9.64 10.68 9.01
C LYS A 30 9.13 11.26 10.33
N ALA A 31 7.88 11.74 10.34
CA ALA A 31 7.25 12.24 11.56
C ALA A 31 7.10 11.12 12.62
N HIS A 32 6.77 9.90 12.20
CA HIS A 32 6.73 8.75 13.10
C HIS A 32 8.10 8.44 13.71
N LYS A 33 9.16 8.41 12.90
CA LYS A 33 10.53 8.19 13.36
C LYS A 33 10.95 9.23 14.41
N ALA A 34 10.60 10.50 14.21
CA ALA A 34 10.87 11.56 15.18
C ALA A 34 10.13 11.32 16.52
N ARG A 35 8.84 10.94 16.47
CA ARG A 35 8.07 10.58 17.68
C ARG A 35 8.67 9.38 18.41
N GLN A 36 9.05 8.34 17.67
CA GLN A 36 9.67 7.14 18.23
C GLN A 36 11.02 7.46 18.90
N ALA A 37 11.83 8.33 18.29
CA ALA A 37 13.08 8.79 18.90
C ALA A 37 12.85 9.55 20.21
N ALA A 38 11.80 10.37 20.28
CA ALA A 38 11.41 11.06 21.51
C ALA A 38 10.88 10.09 22.58
N GLU A 39 10.08 9.09 22.19
CA GLU A 39 9.62 8.01 23.08
C GLU A 39 10.79 7.21 23.65
N ARG A 40 11.76 6.85 22.81
CA ARG A 40 12.99 6.17 23.22
C ARG A 40 13.75 6.97 24.28
N LEU A 41 13.96 8.27 24.04
CA LEU A 41 14.66 9.12 25.02
C LEU A 41 13.88 9.23 26.33
N LYS A 42 12.55 9.32 26.26
CA LYS A 42 11.68 9.40 27.43
C LYS A 42 11.66 8.10 28.24
N THR A 43 11.65 6.96 27.57
CA THR A 43 11.57 5.63 28.19
C THR A 43 12.92 5.21 28.79
N GLY A 44 14.04 5.67 28.22
CA GLY A 44 15.38 5.46 28.78
C GLY A 44 15.74 3.97 28.83
N GLU A 45 16.13 3.50 30.02
CA GLU A 45 16.61 2.13 30.24
C GLU A 45 15.56 1.04 29.99
N LEU A 46 14.26 1.39 30.03
CA LEU A 46 13.18 0.45 29.74
C LEU A 46 12.96 0.23 28.23
N TRP A 47 13.73 0.92 27.37
CA TRP A 47 13.59 0.79 25.92
C TRP A 47 14.24 -0.50 25.42
N GLU A 48 13.46 -1.32 24.72
CA GLU A 48 13.95 -2.51 24.04
C GLU A 48 14.29 -2.22 22.57
N GLU A 49 15.55 -2.44 22.19
CA GLU A 49 16.01 -2.20 20.83
C GLU A 49 15.77 -3.40 19.92
N HIS A 50 14.75 -3.27 19.06
CA HIS A 50 14.40 -4.26 18.03
C HIS A 50 14.48 -3.70 16.60
N ASN A 51 14.91 -2.45 16.42
CA ASN A 51 14.95 -1.75 15.12
C ASN A 51 13.61 -1.79 14.34
N LEU A 52 12.47 -1.82 15.06
CA LEU A 52 11.14 -1.86 14.46
C LEU A 52 10.70 -0.48 13.97
N VAL A 53 10.05 -0.43 12.82
CA VAL A 53 9.43 0.82 12.32
C VAL A 53 8.21 1.19 13.16
N PHE A 54 7.40 0.21 13.56
CA PHE A 54 6.23 0.41 14.43
C PHE A 54 6.40 -0.45 15.68
N CYS A 55 6.45 0.19 16.85
CA CYS A 55 6.61 -0.47 18.14
C CYS A 55 5.70 0.15 19.20
N THR A 56 5.63 -0.48 20.36
CA THR A 56 5.06 0.14 21.56
C THR A 56 5.94 1.31 22.03
N SER A 57 5.47 2.08 23.01
CA SER A 57 6.25 3.17 23.61
C SER A 57 7.53 2.72 24.33
N VAL A 58 7.73 1.41 24.50
CA VAL A 58 8.93 0.79 25.09
C VAL A 58 9.77 0.00 24.09
N GLY A 59 9.48 0.11 22.78
CA GLY A 59 10.28 -0.52 21.73
C GLY A 59 9.88 -1.95 21.37
N THR A 60 8.93 -2.56 22.08
CA THR A 60 8.48 -3.94 21.82
C THR A 60 7.52 -4.04 20.62
N PRO A 61 7.37 -5.24 20.02
CA PRO A 61 6.39 -5.48 18.96
C PRO A 61 4.96 -5.12 19.36
N LEU A 62 4.19 -4.59 18.41
CA LEU A 62 2.76 -4.34 18.59
C LEU A 62 1.97 -5.64 18.55
N ASP A 63 1.09 -5.85 19.53
CA ASP A 63 0.10 -6.92 19.47
C ASP A 63 -0.99 -6.62 18.42
N ALA A 64 -1.32 -7.61 17.59
CA ALA A 64 -2.26 -7.43 16.49
C ALA A 64 -3.69 -7.10 16.96
N ALA A 65 -4.12 -7.60 18.13
CA ALA A 65 -5.44 -7.26 18.67
C ALA A 65 -5.48 -5.81 19.17
N ASN A 66 -4.38 -5.32 19.76
CA ASN A 66 -4.24 -3.92 20.15
C ASN A 66 -4.20 -2.98 18.94
N VAL A 67 -3.51 -3.35 17.87
CA VAL A 67 -3.55 -2.59 16.60
C VAL A 67 -4.98 -2.51 16.06
N ARG A 68 -5.71 -3.64 16.02
CA ARG A 68 -7.13 -3.65 15.59
C ARG A 68 -8.02 -2.79 16.49
N ARG A 69 -7.78 -2.79 17.81
CA ARG A 69 -8.51 -1.95 18.76
C ARG A 69 -8.26 -0.46 18.50
N GLY A 70 -7.00 -0.06 18.35
CA GLY A 70 -6.62 1.32 18.04
C GLY A 70 -7.18 1.77 16.69
N PHE A 71 -7.13 0.91 15.66
CA PHE A 71 -7.73 1.20 14.36
C PHE A 71 -9.24 1.49 14.46
N ARG A 72 -9.99 0.68 15.22
CA ARG A 72 -11.43 0.94 15.43
C ARG A 72 -11.68 2.29 16.09
N GLN A 73 -10.84 2.70 17.04
CA GLN A 73 -10.97 4.02 17.67
C GLN A 73 -10.75 5.15 16.65
N VAL A 74 -9.77 5.00 15.75
CA VAL A 74 -9.53 5.97 14.66
C VAL A 74 -10.73 6.03 13.70
N VAL A 75 -11.29 4.89 13.29
CA VAL A 75 -12.49 4.81 12.44
C VAL A 75 -13.68 5.51 13.09
N THR A 76 -13.93 5.24 14.38
CA THR A 76 -15.01 5.89 15.14
C THR A 76 -14.81 7.39 15.24
N ALA A 77 -13.58 7.84 15.54
CA ALA A 77 -13.26 9.27 15.62
C ALA A 77 -13.42 9.98 14.26
N ALA A 78 -13.08 9.30 13.17
CA ALA A 78 -13.24 9.78 11.80
C ALA A 78 -14.70 9.73 11.30
N LYS A 79 -15.62 9.16 12.09
CA LYS A 79 -17.06 9.01 11.77
C LYS A 79 -17.30 8.27 10.45
N VAL A 80 -16.44 7.29 10.15
CA VAL A 80 -16.62 6.44 8.97
C VAL A 80 -17.61 5.33 9.31
N GLU A 81 -18.66 5.21 8.51
CA GLU A 81 -19.69 4.19 8.68
C GLU A 81 -19.20 2.80 8.22
N GLY A 82 -19.74 1.74 8.83
CA GLY A 82 -19.47 0.36 8.46
C GLY A 82 -18.40 -0.35 9.30
N ALA A 83 -18.20 -1.64 9.02
CA ALA A 83 -17.29 -2.51 9.75
C ALA A 83 -15.86 -2.46 9.14
N TRP A 84 -15.14 -1.38 9.42
CA TRP A 84 -13.79 -1.21 8.90
C TRP A 84 -12.74 -2.04 9.64
N THR A 85 -11.85 -2.66 8.87
CA THR A 85 -10.64 -3.32 9.37
C THR A 85 -9.43 -2.83 8.57
N PRO A 86 -8.18 -3.02 9.06
CA PRO A 86 -6.99 -2.66 8.28
C PRO A 86 -6.94 -3.31 6.88
N ARG A 87 -7.56 -4.49 6.72
CA ARG A 87 -7.67 -5.16 5.41
C ARG A 87 -8.48 -4.33 4.42
N GLU A 88 -9.51 -3.61 4.87
CA GLU A 88 -10.34 -2.75 4.00
C GLU A 88 -9.55 -1.57 3.41
N LEU A 89 -8.47 -1.15 4.07
CA LEU A 89 -7.54 -0.16 3.48
C LEU A 89 -6.84 -0.73 2.24
N ARG A 90 -6.50 -2.02 2.24
CA ARG A 90 -5.91 -2.71 1.08
C ARG A 90 -6.92 -2.88 -0.05
N HIS A 91 -8.18 -3.19 0.27
CA HIS A 91 -9.27 -3.18 -0.73
C HIS A 91 -9.43 -1.78 -1.33
N SER A 92 -9.47 -0.74 -0.49
CA SER A 92 -9.55 0.66 -0.95
C SER A 92 -8.39 1.04 -1.87
N PHE A 93 -7.17 0.62 -1.54
CA PHE A 93 -5.99 0.84 -2.39
C PHE A 93 -6.16 0.20 -3.78
N VAL A 94 -6.61 -1.06 -3.84
CA VAL A 94 -6.85 -1.75 -5.12
C VAL A 94 -7.96 -1.06 -5.92
N SER A 95 -9.09 -0.74 -5.28
CA SER A 95 -10.20 -0.03 -5.93
C SER A 95 -9.77 1.31 -6.51
N LEU A 96 -9.00 2.10 -5.75
CA LEU A 96 -8.52 3.40 -6.20
C LEU A 96 -7.58 3.27 -7.39
N LEU A 97 -6.62 2.34 -7.35
CA LEU A 97 -5.70 2.13 -8.48
C LEU A 97 -6.43 1.64 -9.73
N SER A 98 -7.35 0.69 -9.58
CA SER A 98 -8.12 0.15 -10.70
C SER A 98 -9.05 1.21 -11.31
N ALA A 99 -9.74 1.99 -10.48
CA ALA A 99 -10.59 3.09 -10.93
C ALA A 99 -9.81 4.15 -11.73
N ASN A 100 -8.52 4.33 -11.42
CA ASN A 100 -7.60 5.22 -12.13
C ASN A 100 -6.85 4.54 -13.29
N GLY A 101 -7.32 3.37 -13.75
CA GLY A 101 -6.80 2.72 -14.95
C GLY A 101 -5.49 1.95 -14.75
N THR A 102 -5.09 1.67 -13.51
CA THR A 102 -3.94 0.80 -13.27
C THR A 102 -4.30 -0.64 -13.62
N SER A 103 -3.48 -1.28 -14.46
CA SER A 103 -3.64 -2.68 -14.88
C SER A 103 -3.58 -3.64 -13.68
N VAL A 104 -4.27 -4.78 -13.76
CA VAL A 104 -4.29 -5.78 -12.68
C VAL A 104 -2.91 -6.36 -12.38
N GLU A 105 -2.04 -6.46 -13.39
CA GLU A 105 -0.65 -6.89 -13.30
C GLU A 105 0.15 -5.92 -12.42
N ALA A 106 0.16 -4.64 -12.77
CA ALA A 106 0.82 -3.61 -11.97
C ALA A 106 0.27 -3.54 -10.54
N ILE A 107 -1.05 -3.72 -10.34
CA ILE A 107 -1.62 -3.80 -8.98
C ILE A 107 -1.07 -5.03 -8.25
N ALA A 108 -1.03 -6.21 -8.89
CA ALA A 108 -0.49 -7.43 -8.29
C ALA A 108 0.98 -7.28 -7.89
N ASP A 109 1.79 -6.64 -8.73
CA ASP A 109 3.19 -6.32 -8.45
C ASP A 109 3.32 -5.40 -7.23
N LEU A 110 2.53 -4.33 -7.16
CA LEU A 110 2.51 -3.40 -6.02
C LEU A 110 2.09 -4.08 -4.71
N LEU A 111 1.26 -5.12 -4.81
CA LEU A 111 0.79 -5.92 -3.68
C LEU A 111 1.78 -7.01 -3.25
N GLY A 112 2.84 -7.25 -4.04
CA GLY A 112 3.83 -8.31 -3.83
C GLY A 112 3.30 -9.71 -4.13
N HIS A 113 2.33 -9.83 -5.03
CA HIS A 113 1.79 -11.13 -5.43
C HIS A 113 2.61 -11.72 -6.59
N ALA A 114 2.93 -13.02 -6.54
CA ALA A 114 3.67 -13.72 -7.60
C ALA A 114 2.91 -13.88 -8.94
N GLY A 115 1.73 -13.27 -9.07
CA GLY A 115 0.88 -13.30 -10.25
C GLY A 115 -0.51 -12.70 -9.97
N THR A 116 -1.29 -12.49 -11.02
CA THR A 116 -2.59 -11.79 -10.92
C THR A 116 -3.70 -12.63 -10.29
N ARG A 117 -3.61 -13.96 -10.35
CA ARG A 117 -4.68 -14.88 -9.90
C ARG A 117 -5.18 -14.60 -8.48
N VAL A 118 -4.28 -14.30 -7.55
CA VAL A 118 -4.65 -13.95 -6.16
C VAL A 118 -5.34 -12.58 -6.13
N THR A 119 -4.80 -11.59 -6.85
CA THR A 119 -5.39 -10.25 -6.96
C THR A 119 -6.79 -10.30 -7.58
N GLU A 120 -6.95 -11.01 -8.69
CA GLU A 120 -8.23 -11.19 -9.39
C GLU A 120 -9.26 -11.93 -8.54
N ALA A 121 -8.84 -12.96 -7.79
CA ALA A 121 -9.73 -13.72 -6.94
C ALA A 121 -10.19 -12.90 -5.72
N VAL A 122 -9.26 -12.18 -5.08
CA VAL A 122 -9.53 -11.44 -3.84
C VAL A 122 -10.20 -10.10 -4.10
N TYR A 123 -9.89 -9.45 -5.22
CA TYR A 123 -10.32 -8.07 -5.53
C TYR A 123 -11.22 -7.99 -6.77
N ARG A 124 -11.90 -9.09 -7.12
CA ARG A 124 -12.77 -9.16 -8.31
C ARG A 124 -13.76 -8.00 -8.41
N HIS A 125 -14.31 -7.54 -7.28
CA HIS A 125 -15.34 -6.50 -7.27
C HIS A 125 -14.75 -5.10 -7.42
N GLU A 126 -13.49 -4.94 -7.03
CA GLU A 126 -12.72 -3.70 -7.03
C GLU A 126 -12.02 -3.45 -8.36
N LEU A 127 -11.80 -4.52 -9.14
CA LEU A 127 -11.21 -4.44 -10.46
C LEU A 127 -12.26 -4.00 -11.49
N ARG A 128 -12.03 -2.86 -12.13
CA ARG A 128 -12.84 -2.41 -13.26
C ARG A 128 -12.62 -3.37 -14.43
N PRO A 129 -13.67 -3.93 -15.06
CA PRO A 129 -13.52 -4.62 -16.32
C PRO A 129 -13.07 -3.61 -17.37
N VAL A 130 -11.81 -3.70 -17.81
CA VAL A 130 -11.32 -2.93 -18.95
C VAL A 130 -11.80 -3.63 -20.21
N LEU A 131 -13.10 -3.54 -20.49
CA LEU A 131 -13.71 -4.15 -21.68
C LEU A 131 -13.93 -3.11 -22.81
N THR A 132 -13.85 -1.82 -22.52
CA THR A 132 -13.99 -0.75 -23.52
C THR A 132 -12.69 -0.42 -24.25
N GLU A 133 -11.54 -0.52 -23.58
CA GLU A 133 -10.25 -0.14 -24.18
C GLU A 133 -9.90 -1.01 -25.39
N GLY A 134 -10.21 -2.31 -25.36
CA GLY A 134 -9.98 -3.19 -26.50
C GLY A 134 -10.80 -2.82 -27.73
N ALA A 135 -12.07 -2.44 -27.54
CA ALA A 135 -12.93 -1.99 -28.63
C ALA A 135 -12.46 -0.63 -29.19
N GLU A 136 -12.15 0.33 -28.33
CA GLU A 136 -11.66 1.65 -28.73
C GLU A 136 -10.28 1.60 -29.43
N VAL A 137 -9.40 0.70 -28.99
CA VAL A 137 -8.10 0.46 -29.64
C VAL A 137 -8.29 -0.19 -31.00
N ILE A 138 -9.17 -1.19 -31.13
CA ILE A 138 -9.52 -1.79 -32.42
C ILE A 138 -10.15 -0.75 -33.34
N ASP A 139 -11.05 0.09 -32.85
CA ASP A 139 -11.61 1.20 -33.61
C ASP A 139 -10.55 2.23 -34.00
N THR A 140 -9.49 2.43 -33.22
CA THR A 140 -8.37 3.30 -33.60
C THR A 140 -7.48 2.64 -34.67
N ILE A 141 -7.24 1.33 -34.56
CA ILE A 141 -6.44 0.56 -35.52
C ILE A 141 -7.15 0.47 -36.88
N PHE A 142 -8.47 0.29 -36.86
CA PHE A 142 -9.28 0.06 -38.08
C PHE A 142 -10.12 1.27 -38.52
N GLY A 143 -10.24 2.33 -37.70
CA GLY A 143 -11.11 3.48 -37.92
C GLY A 143 -10.40 4.72 -38.47
N LYS A 144 -10.24 4.74 -39.79
CA LYS A 144 -10.51 5.84 -40.75
C LYS A 144 -9.88 5.46 -42.10
N ARG A 145 -10.41 4.43 -42.74
CA ARG A 145 -10.38 4.39 -44.21
C ARG A 145 -11.60 5.17 -44.69
N SER A 146 -11.42 6.48 -44.85
CA SER A 146 -12.39 7.27 -45.62
C SER A 146 -12.53 6.61 -46.98
N ALA A 147 -13.73 6.10 -47.26
CA ALA A 147 -14.11 5.67 -48.58
C ALA A 147 -13.93 6.87 -49.53
N SER A 148 -13.08 6.70 -50.53
CA SER A 148 -12.96 7.61 -51.68
C SER A 148 -13.96 7.23 -52.75
#